data_AF-R5AH70-F1
#
_entry.id   AF-R5AH70-F1
#
_cell.length_a   1.000
_cell.length_b   1.000
_cell.length_c   1.000
_cell.angle_alpha   90.00
_cell.angle_beta   90.00
_cell.angle_gamma   90.00
#
_symmetry.space_group_name_H-M   'P 1'
#
loop_
_entity.id
_entity.type
_entity.pdbx_description
1 polymer ?
#
loop_
_entity_poly.entity_id
_entity_poly.type
_entity_poly.pdbx_seq_one_letter_code
_entity_poly.pdbx_strand_id
1 'polypeptide(L)'
;MRPLRPYEIKPHGSYEPKPERGAYLRREPKGDPDVLLFSFPDGEREIFAAADLLSVQGYTARIAVVSDAALFLKQEPNYRNGIFADRPAARVGLALSADEQAALRELSPETVLLNGAGRAEIARAALAAIQTSARG
;
A
#
# COMPACT_ATOMS: atom_id res chain seq x y z
N MET A 1 -20.57 17.82 5.36
CA MET A 1 -20.66 16.35 5.26
C MET A 1 -19.25 15.79 5.33
N ARG A 2 -18.95 14.87 6.28
CA ARG A 2 -17.68 14.14 6.27
C ARG A 2 -17.73 13.16 5.09
N PRO A 3 -16.70 13.08 4.22
CA PRO A 3 -16.67 12.07 3.18
C PRO A 3 -16.76 10.69 3.83
N LEU A 4 -17.67 9.86 3.31
CA LEU A 4 -17.79 8.47 3.71
C LEU A 4 -16.43 7.82 3.48
N ARG A 5 -15.73 7.46 4.57
CA ARG A 5 -14.54 6.64 4.44
C ARG A 5 -14.99 5.33 3.77
N PRO A 6 -14.28 4.81 2.77
CA PRO A 6 -14.68 3.61 2.02
C PRO A 6 -14.72 2.32 2.86
N TYR A 7 -14.48 2.44 4.18
CA TYR A 7 -14.44 1.35 5.15
C TYR A 7 -15.08 1.79 6.47
N GLU A 8 -15.75 0.85 7.13
CA GLU A 8 -16.24 0.99 8.49
C GLU A 8 -15.07 0.74 9.45
N ILE A 9 -14.66 1.77 10.21
CA ILE A 9 -13.58 1.64 11.19
C ILE A 9 -14.16 0.94 12.42
N LYS A 10 -13.84 -0.36 12.60
CA LYS A 10 -14.12 -1.05 13.86
C LYS A 10 -13.33 -0.39 15.01
N PRO A 11 -13.84 -0.41 16.26
CA PRO A 11 -13.28 0.34 17.40
C PRO A 11 -11.79 0.10 17.71
N HIS A 12 -11.20 -0.97 17.16
CA HIS A 12 -9.82 -1.41 17.40
C HIS A 12 -8.87 -1.19 16.20
N GLY A 13 -9.31 -0.51 15.14
CA GLY A 13 -8.47 -0.28 13.95
C GLY A 13 -8.26 -1.52 13.07
N SER A 14 -9.04 -2.59 13.28
CA SER A 14 -9.04 -3.79 12.45
C SER A 14 -9.91 -3.58 11.20
N TYR A 15 -9.31 -3.69 10.02
CA TYR A 15 -10.01 -3.73 8.74
C TYR A 15 -10.49 -5.15 8.47
N GLU A 16 -11.74 -5.30 8.03
CA GLU A 16 -12.20 -6.57 7.47
C GLU A 16 -11.78 -6.60 6.01
N PRO A 17 -10.86 -7.51 5.62
CA PRO A 17 -10.38 -7.58 4.24
C PRO A 17 -11.55 -7.91 3.32
N LYS A 18 -11.68 -7.17 2.22
CA LYS A 18 -12.69 -7.38 1.17
C LYS A 18 -12.02 -7.76 -0.14
N PRO A 19 -11.45 -8.99 -0.25
CA PRO A 19 -10.76 -9.43 -1.46
C PRO A 19 -11.67 -9.40 -2.70
N GLU A 20 -12.99 -9.50 -2.52
CA GLU A 20 -14.02 -9.38 -3.55
C GLU A 20 -14.09 -7.98 -4.21
N ARG A 21 -13.33 -7.00 -3.70
CA ARG A 21 -13.21 -5.66 -4.28
C ARG A 21 -11.84 -5.42 -4.94
N GLY A 22 -11.02 -6.46 -5.09
CA GLY A 22 -9.76 -6.45 -5.84
C GLY A 22 -8.55 -5.86 -5.10
N ALA A 23 -8.74 -4.96 -4.15
CA ALA A 23 -7.69 -4.56 -3.21
C ALA A 23 -8.28 -4.11 -1.88
N TYR A 24 -7.54 -4.25 -0.78
CA TYR A 24 -7.99 -3.90 0.56
C TYR A 24 -6.84 -3.47 1.48
N LEU A 25 -7.15 -2.69 2.52
CA LEU A 25 -6.18 -2.31 3.54
C LEU A 25 -5.98 -3.45 4.53
N ARG A 26 -4.72 -3.67 4.89
CA ARG A 26 -4.31 -4.59 5.95
C ARG A 26 -3.74 -3.88 7.17
N ARG A 27 -3.23 -2.66 6.99
CA ARG A 27 -2.79 -1.79 8.09
C ARG A 27 -3.00 -0.33 7.71
N GLU A 28 -3.59 0.44 8.62
CA GLU A 28 -3.63 1.90 8.57
C GLU A 28 -3.03 2.42 9.87
N PRO A 29 -1.93 3.19 9.84
CA PRO A 29 -1.40 3.81 11.04
C PRO A 29 -2.33 4.93 11.52
N LYS A 30 -2.19 5.33 12.79
CA LYS A 30 -2.84 6.55 13.29
C LYS A 30 -2.12 7.77 12.72
N GLY A 31 -2.87 8.67 12.09
CA GLY A 31 -2.32 9.88 11.47
C GLY A 31 -2.07 9.70 9.97
N ASP A 32 -1.31 10.61 9.38
CA ASP A 32 -0.93 10.52 7.97
C ASP A 32 0.24 9.53 7.85
N PRO A 33 0.09 8.42 7.11
CA PRO A 33 1.20 7.50 6.85
C PRO A 33 2.32 8.21 6.07
N ASP A 34 3.57 7.80 6.28
CA ASP A 34 4.72 8.28 5.51
C ASP A 34 4.83 7.57 4.16
N VAL A 35 4.45 6.29 4.09
CA VAL A 35 4.55 5.46 2.89
C VAL A 35 3.39 4.47 2.76
N LEU A 36 3.01 4.17 1.52
CA LEU A 36 2.10 3.08 1.17
C LEU A 36 2.93 1.91 0.65
N LEU A 37 2.87 0.78 1.37
CA LEU A 37 3.42 -0.49 0.92
C LEU A 37 2.30 -1.37 0.39
N PHE A 38 2.50 -1.99 -0.76
CA PHE A 38 1.49 -2.87 -1.33
C PHE A 38 2.07 -4.00 -2.17
N SER A 39 1.36 -5.12 -2.21
CA SER A 39 1.73 -6.30 -2.98
C SER A 39 0.50 -7.14 -3.30
N PHE A 40 0.69 -8.18 -4.12
CA PHE A 40 -0.22 -9.31 -4.16
C PHE A 40 -0.11 -10.15 -2.87
N PRO A 41 -1.06 -11.08 -2.58
CA PRO A 41 -1.09 -11.82 -1.31
C PRO A 41 0.22 -12.56 -0.97
N ASP A 42 0.91 -13.08 -1.98
CA ASP A 42 2.17 -13.83 -1.79
C ASP A 42 3.32 -12.93 -1.30
N GLY A 43 3.29 -11.64 -1.63
CA GLY A 43 4.26 -10.64 -1.16
C GLY A 43 3.92 -10.04 0.21
N GLU A 44 2.75 -10.38 0.78
CA GLU A 44 2.22 -9.70 1.95
C GLU A 44 3.15 -9.78 3.15
N ARG A 45 3.73 -10.96 3.39
CA ARG A 45 4.62 -11.20 4.53
C ARG A 45 5.84 -10.27 4.50
N GLU A 46 6.40 -10.01 3.32
CA GLU A 46 7.60 -9.19 3.17
C GLU A 46 7.30 -7.71 3.38
N ILE A 47 6.18 -7.20 2.87
CA ILE A 47 5.78 -5.80 3.08
C ILE A 47 5.40 -5.52 4.53
N PHE A 48 4.83 -6.50 5.25
CA PHE A 48 4.59 -6.40 6.69
C PHE A 48 5.90 -6.33 7.48
N ALA A 49 6.84 -7.23 7.17
CA ALA A 49 8.14 -7.23 7.83
C ALA A 49 8.94 -5.95 7.53
N ALA A 50 8.81 -5.39 6.34
CA ALA A 50 9.40 -4.09 5.99
C ALA A 50 8.76 -2.94 6.77
N ALA A 51 7.43 -2.93 6.92
CA ALA A 51 6.72 -1.95 7.73
C ALA A 51 7.19 -1.95 9.19
N ASP A 52 7.47 -3.13 9.76
CA ASP A 52 7.98 -3.24 11.12
C ASP A 52 9.41 -2.66 11.23
N LEU A 53 10.27 -2.85 10.22
CA LEU A 53 11.60 -2.22 10.16
C LEU A 53 11.53 -0.68 10.03
N LEU A 54 10.54 -0.17 9.29
CA LEU A 54 10.29 1.26 9.16
C LEU A 54 9.81 1.85 10.49
N SER A 55 8.93 1.13 11.20
CA SER A 55 8.41 1.56 12.49
C SER A 55 9.49 1.70 13.56
N VAL A 56 10.51 0.82 13.57
CA VAL A 56 11.68 0.93 14.47
C VAL A 56 12.45 2.23 14.22
N GLN A 57 12.40 2.76 12.99
CA GLN A 57 13.06 4.01 12.60
C GLN A 57 12.16 5.24 12.74
N GLY A 58 10.95 5.08 13.27
CA GLY A 58 10.00 6.18 13.49
C GLY A 58 9.11 6.53 12.29
N TYR A 59 9.12 5.71 11.23
CA TYR A 59 8.26 5.91 10.05
C TYR A 59 7.00 5.04 10.13
N THR A 60 5.91 5.56 9.59
CA THR A 60 4.60 4.93 9.57
C THR A 60 4.26 4.43 8.16
N ALA A 61 3.82 3.18 8.06
CA ALA A 61 3.44 2.57 6.79
C ALA A 61 1.97 2.17 6.77
N ARG A 62 1.24 2.62 5.74
CA ARG A 62 -0.03 2.02 5.31
C ARG A 62 0.28 0.77 4.50
N ILE A 63 -0.48 -0.31 4.71
CA ILE A 63 -0.31 -1.57 3.99
C ILE A 63 -1.60 -1.90 3.24
N ALA A 64 -1.50 -2.11 1.93
CA ALA A 64 -2.57 -2.60 1.09
C ALA A 64 -2.20 -3.93 0.42
N VAL A 65 -3.19 -4.77 0.17
CA VAL A 65 -3.03 -6.01 -0.61
C VAL A 65 -3.94 -5.94 -1.82
N VAL A 66 -3.38 -6.24 -2.99
CA VAL A 66 -4.09 -6.31 -4.27
C VAL A 66 -4.40 -7.77 -4.54
N SER A 67 -5.66 -8.19 -4.41
CA SER A 67 -6.11 -9.54 -4.76
C SER A 67 -6.38 -9.71 -6.26
N ASP A 68 -6.90 -8.67 -6.90
CA ASP A 68 -7.22 -8.63 -8.34
C ASP A 68 -7.20 -7.16 -8.81
N ALA A 69 -6.17 -6.79 -9.58
CA ALA A 69 -5.99 -5.44 -10.08
C ALA A 69 -7.10 -5.00 -11.04
N ALA A 70 -7.55 -5.90 -11.92
CA ALA A 70 -8.59 -5.59 -12.90
C ALA A 70 -9.95 -5.38 -12.23
N LEU A 71 -10.26 -6.17 -11.20
CA LEU A 71 -11.44 -5.98 -10.37
C LEU A 71 -11.38 -4.67 -9.57
N PHE A 72 -10.20 -4.33 -9.05
CA PHE A 72 -9.99 -3.09 -8.30
C PHE A 72 -10.17 -1.84 -9.18
N LEU A 73 -9.68 -1.85 -10.42
CA LEU A 73 -9.83 -0.74 -11.37
C LEU A 73 -11.29 -0.43 -11.72
N LYS A 74 -12.17 -1.44 -11.63
CA LYS A 74 -13.63 -1.29 -11.85
C LYS A 74 -14.37 -0.69 -10.65
N GLN A 75 -13.72 -0.56 -9.49
CA GLN A 75 -14.35 0.02 -8.29
C GLN A 75 -14.54 1.54 -8.43
N GLU A 76 -15.50 2.07 -7.68
CA GLU A 76 -15.77 3.50 -7.67
C GLU A 76 -14.56 4.33 -7.20
N PRO A 77 -14.37 5.57 -7.68
CA PRO A 77 -13.22 6.40 -7.32
C PRO A 77 -13.03 6.56 -5.82
N ASN A 78 -14.11 6.68 -5.05
CA ASN A 78 -14.04 6.79 -3.58
C ASN A 78 -13.37 5.57 -2.95
N TYR A 79 -13.66 4.36 -3.44
CA TYR A 79 -13.02 3.15 -2.95
C TYR A 79 -11.56 3.08 -3.34
N ARG A 80 -11.26 3.35 -4.60
CA ARG A 80 -9.89 3.32 -5.11
C ARG A 80 -9.00 4.32 -4.40
N ASN A 81 -9.49 5.55 -4.24
CA ASN A 81 -8.84 6.60 -3.46
C ASN A 81 -8.77 6.25 -1.96
N GLY A 82 -9.63 5.36 -1.47
CA GLY A 82 -9.53 4.83 -0.12
C GLY A 82 -8.31 3.95 0.14
N ILE A 83 -7.86 3.23 -0.88
CA ILE A 83 -6.67 2.36 -0.79
C ILE A 83 -5.42 3.14 -1.22
N PHE A 84 -5.45 3.70 -2.42
CA PHE A 84 -4.33 4.36 -3.09
C PHE A 84 -4.50 5.89 -3.10
N ALA A 85 -5.03 6.46 -2.02
CA ALA A 85 -5.19 7.91 -1.86
C ALA A 85 -3.94 8.69 -2.28
N ASP A 86 -4.11 9.96 -2.66
CA ASP A 86 -3.00 10.86 -3.01
C ASP A 86 -1.94 10.97 -1.92
N ARG A 87 -2.29 10.63 -0.67
CA ARG A 87 -1.34 10.49 0.44
C ARG A 87 -1.31 9.06 1.01
N PRO A 88 -0.11 8.54 1.28
CA PRO A 88 1.19 9.17 1.11
C PRO A 88 1.63 9.24 -0.36
N ALA A 89 2.44 10.26 -0.67
CA ALA A 89 3.07 10.39 -1.99
C ALA A 89 4.12 9.30 -2.22
N ALA A 90 4.83 8.88 -1.16
CA ALA A 90 5.75 7.75 -1.23
C ALA A 90 4.98 6.43 -1.32
N ARG A 91 5.25 5.67 -2.38
CA ARG A 91 4.58 4.40 -2.68
C ARG A 91 5.61 3.36 -3.11
N VAL A 92 5.55 2.19 -2.50
CA VAL A 92 6.40 1.04 -2.84
C VAL A 92 5.55 -0.18 -3.07
N GLY A 93 5.72 -0.81 -4.23
CA GLY A 93 5.02 -2.03 -4.62
C GLY A 93 6.01 -3.20 -4.69
N LEU A 94 5.61 -4.36 -4.17
CA LEU A 94 6.34 -5.62 -4.36
C LEU A 94 5.58 -6.49 -5.36
N ALA A 95 6.26 -6.84 -6.46
CA ALA A 95 5.82 -7.82 -7.44
C ALA A 95 6.75 -9.05 -7.39
N LEU A 96 6.16 -10.24 -7.55
CA LEU A 96 6.88 -11.51 -7.61
C LEU A 96 6.90 -12.10 -9.03
N SER A 97 6.17 -11.50 -9.96
CA SER A 97 6.16 -11.87 -11.38
C SER A 97 6.05 -10.63 -12.28
N ALA A 98 6.32 -10.81 -13.58
CA ALA A 98 6.17 -9.75 -14.58
C ALA A 98 4.71 -9.29 -14.73
N ASP A 99 3.75 -10.21 -14.60
CA ASP A 99 2.32 -9.91 -14.69
C ASP A 99 1.88 -9.05 -13.49
N GLU A 100 2.35 -9.40 -12.29
CA GLU A 100 2.11 -8.57 -11.11
C GLU A 100 2.75 -7.19 -11.25
N GLN A 101 3.97 -7.12 -11.78
CA GLN A 101 4.66 -5.85 -12.00
C GLN A 101 3.87 -4.94 -12.94
N ALA A 102 3.38 -5.48 -14.06
CA ALA A 102 2.54 -4.75 -15.01
C ALA A 102 1.25 -4.26 -14.34
N ALA A 103 0.56 -5.13 -13.59
CA ALA A 103 -0.67 -4.79 -12.88
C ALA A 103 -0.44 -3.67 -11.84
N LEU A 104 0.58 -3.78 -10.99
CA LEU A 104 0.87 -2.75 -9.98
C LEU A 104 1.27 -1.41 -10.61
N ARG A 105 1.97 -1.44 -11.75
CA ARG A 105 2.35 -0.23 -12.50
C ARG A 105 1.12 0.50 -13.06
N GLU A 106 0.13 -0.24 -13.52
CA GLU A 106 -1.14 0.32 -13.98
C GLU A 106 -1.94 0.93 -12.83
N LEU A 107 -1.97 0.26 -11.66
CA LEU A 107 -2.67 0.76 -10.48
C LEU A 107 -2.07 2.04 -9.91
N SER A 108 -0.74 2.15 -9.92
CA SER A 108 -0.03 3.30 -9.35
C SER A 108 1.29 3.54 -10.11
N PRO A 109 1.26 4.35 -11.19
CA PRO A 109 2.41 4.60 -12.05
C PRO A 109 3.62 5.20 -11.33
N GLU A 110 3.36 6.06 -10.34
CA GLU A 110 4.36 6.79 -9.52
C GLU A 110 5.05 5.91 -8.47
N THR A 111 4.77 4.60 -8.46
CA THR A 111 5.31 3.67 -7.46
C THR A 111 6.75 3.25 -7.77
N VAL A 112 7.56 3.14 -6.72
CA VAL A 112 8.80 2.37 -6.74
C VAL A 112 8.47 0.87 -6.70
N LEU A 113 8.58 0.19 -7.84
CA LEU A 113 8.30 -1.25 -7.93
C LEU A 113 9.56 -2.07 -7.70
N LEU A 114 9.45 -3.06 -6.83
CA LEU A 114 10.49 -4.02 -6.49
C LEU A 114 10.10 -5.41 -6.97
N ASN A 115 11.08 -6.17 -7.45
CA ASN A 115 10.87 -7.51 -8.01
C ASN A 115 11.57 -8.55 -7.12
N GLY A 116 10.79 -9.39 -6.43
CA GLY A 116 11.33 -10.45 -5.57
C GLY A 116 12.20 -9.95 -4.41
N ALA A 117 11.98 -8.70 -3.98
CA ALA A 117 12.77 -8.07 -2.92
C ALA A 117 12.38 -8.60 -1.52
N GLY A 118 13.38 -8.76 -0.66
CA GLY A 118 13.15 -9.06 0.76
C GLY A 118 12.90 -7.80 1.60
N ARG A 119 12.37 -7.97 2.81
CA ARG A 119 12.00 -6.89 3.76
C ARG A 119 13.00 -5.72 3.90
N ALA A 120 14.31 -6.00 3.92
CA ALA A 120 15.33 -4.97 4.11
C ALA A 120 15.52 -4.09 2.87
N GLU A 121 15.34 -4.65 1.68
CA GLU A 121 15.36 -3.90 0.43
C GLU A 121 14.09 -3.08 0.28
N ILE A 122 12.93 -3.65 0.62
CA ILE A 122 11.64 -2.93 0.64
C ILE A 122 11.71 -1.72 1.59
N ALA A 123 12.22 -1.91 2.81
CA ALA A 123 12.36 -0.82 3.78
C ALA A 123 13.31 0.28 3.28
N ARG A 124 14.43 -0.08 2.64
CA ARG A 124 15.37 0.90 2.06
C ARG A 124 14.74 1.70 0.92
N ALA A 125 14.01 1.02 0.03
CA ALA A 125 13.30 1.69 -1.06
C ALA A 125 12.21 2.64 -0.54
N ALA A 126 11.49 2.22 0.51
CA ALA A 126 10.50 3.07 1.17
C ALA A 126 11.12 4.32 1.78
N LEU A 127 12.24 4.19 2.51
CA LEU A 127 12.95 5.34 3.07
C LEU A 127 13.41 6.32 1.98
N ALA A 128 13.96 5.80 0.88
CA ALA A 128 14.36 6.62 -0.26
C ALA A 128 13.15 7.35 -0.87
N ALA A 129 12.03 6.64 -1.08
CA ALA A 129 10.81 7.23 -1.63
C ALA A 129 10.23 8.32 -0.71
N ILE A 130 10.24 8.11 0.61
CA ILE A 130 9.82 9.11 1.61
C ILE A 130 10.69 10.36 1.49
N GLN A 131 12.01 10.19 1.46
CA GLN A 131 12.97 11.31 1.38
C GLN A 131 12.89 12.09 0.07
N THR A 132 12.62 11.41 -1.04
CA THR A 132 12.41 12.06 -2.34
C THR A 132 11.09 12.83 -2.36
N SER A 133 10.02 12.23 -1.83
CA SER A 133 8.68 12.85 -1.80
C SER A 133 8.60 14.07 -0.88
N ALA A 134 9.43 14.14 0.16
CA ALA A 134 9.49 15.28 1.08
C ALA A 134 10.22 16.52 0.50
N ARG A 135 10.89 16.39 -0.65
CA ARG A 135 11.65 17.47 -1.30
C ARG A 135 10.91 18.14 -2.46
N GLY A 136 9.77 17.61 -2.89
CA GLY A 136 8.91 18.17 -3.94
C GLY A 136 7.74 18.94 -3.36
#